data_AF-A0A427YD69-F1
#
_entry.id   AF-A0A427YD69-F1
#
_cell.length_a   1.000
_cell.length_b   1.000
_cell.length_c   1.000
_cell.angle_alpha   90.00
_cell.angle_beta   90.00
_cell.angle_gamma   90.00
#
_symmetry.space_group_name_H-M   'P 1'
#
loop_
_entity.id
_entity.type
_entity.pdbx_description
1 polymer ?
#
loop_
_entity_poly.entity_id
_entity_poly.type
_entity_poly.pdbx_seq_one_letter_code
_entity_poly.pdbx_strand_id
1 'polypeptide(L)'
;MFLDTTILPISFAHVDLSDHCFRLAPPMSSSSHDIVLHATPPFGGLPASDVESLYLAAVLQSALPGRWAITSGEWATNGGRLPYITHLDNLIRTRYLSSLPRWADPDESLSEEERAEAVSWRAYIEGTLTDLVNHTLYSLPPNYPDLAKAQLHGLRFPENHYIPQRIRGVVKARLAHVGLWGVGGLHDGDAADEDRKRLDEAFVVGPAGTTAPRAWTGWRSGRETEKRRRKWGEEELARRARGVLDPLARRLAGREYWFGASPTTPDLLLFAHLSLLLTPTFPNPLLPNLIRSTYPSLSAHHDRVRSALFGRARADADEPSDASAYAVIHRITLPPSPTLWESLSDTVSTWWNDTTNGNGSGSGSASAGGKPRKKKTAKEKEFERGRWAWFAAAGVGMVVYLLASGLVRVEYAGDGDEEEGEEGEDENEDEDEDEDEDEDEGEGEDEDDNEDLGPLTGLVDEDEE
;
A
#
# COMPACT_ATOMS: atom_id res chain seq x y z
N MET A 1 -10.10 70.45 27.87
CA MET A 1 -10.24 70.26 26.40
C MET A 1 -10.62 68.79 26.23
N PHE A 2 -11.89 68.38 26.35
CA PHE A 2 -13.00 68.52 25.37
C PHE A 2 -12.51 68.10 23.97
N LEU A 3 -12.97 67.02 23.31
CA LEU A 3 -14.25 66.28 23.22
C LEU A 3 -13.91 64.81 22.84
N ASP A 4 -14.54 63.70 23.23
CA ASP A 4 -15.93 63.27 23.39
C ASP A 4 -16.77 63.30 22.10
N THR A 5 -17.02 62.14 21.47
CA THR A 5 -18.13 61.99 20.51
C THR A 5 -18.67 60.56 20.53
N THR A 6 -19.87 60.48 21.08
CA THR A 6 -20.90 59.42 21.15
C THR A 6 -21.65 59.30 19.81
N ILE A 7 -21.88 58.09 19.26
CA ILE A 7 -23.12 57.28 19.29
C ILE A 7 -24.18 57.56 18.17
N LEU A 8 -24.36 56.53 17.30
CA LEU A 8 -25.59 56.02 16.62
C LEU A 8 -26.22 56.78 15.42
N PRO A 9 -27.29 56.25 14.76
CA PRO A 9 -27.41 55.01 13.96
C PRO A 9 -28.13 55.28 12.61
N ILE A 10 -28.01 54.42 11.58
CA ILE A 10 -29.00 54.43 10.47
C ILE A 10 -29.43 53.01 10.10
N SER A 11 -30.76 52.89 10.03
CA SER A 11 -31.61 51.72 9.91
C SER A 11 -31.93 51.37 8.45
N PHE A 12 -32.11 50.07 8.22
CA PHE A 12 -32.97 49.38 7.24
C PHE A 12 -33.18 49.97 5.83
N ALA A 13 -32.73 49.21 4.83
CA ALA A 13 -33.46 49.05 3.58
C ALA A 13 -33.87 47.58 3.43
N HIS A 14 -35.19 47.38 3.41
CA HIS A 14 -35.92 46.15 3.19
C HIS A 14 -35.85 45.83 1.69
N VAL A 15 -35.34 44.66 1.29
CA VAL A 15 -35.61 44.09 -0.03
C VAL A 15 -36.05 42.65 0.20
N ASP A 16 -37.36 42.50 0.19
CA ASP A 16 -38.09 41.25 0.09
C ASP A 16 -38.23 40.93 -1.40
N LEU A 17 -37.67 39.81 -1.84
CA LEU A 17 -38.00 39.17 -3.12
C LEU A 17 -37.75 37.67 -2.97
N SER A 18 -38.80 37.05 -2.45
CA SER A 18 -39.26 35.70 -2.70
C SER A 18 -38.98 35.18 -4.12
N ASP A 19 -38.78 33.87 -4.17
CA ASP A 19 -38.88 32.98 -5.34
C ASP A 19 -37.81 33.14 -6.42
N HIS A 20 -36.79 32.26 -6.37
CA HIS A 20 -36.63 31.23 -7.40
C HIS A 20 -35.46 30.27 -7.12
N CYS A 21 -35.76 28.98 -7.23
CA CYS A 21 -34.84 27.86 -7.40
C CYS A 21 -33.95 27.47 -6.21
N PHE A 22 -34.61 27.03 -5.14
CA PHE A 22 -34.13 25.87 -4.37
C PHE A 22 -33.95 24.70 -5.36
N ARG A 23 -32.71 24.48 -5.85
CA ARG A 23 -32.37 23.21 -6.48
C ARG A 23 -32.41 22.18 -5.37
N LEU A 24 -33.48 21.38 -5.40
CA LEU A 24 -33.68 20.18 -4.62
C LEU A 24 -32.34 19.47 -4.42
N ALA A 25 -31.89 19.44 -3.17
CA ALA A 25 -30.89 18.48 -2.74
C ALA A 25 -31.38 17.09 -3.18
N PRO A 26 -30.48 16.20 -3.65
CA PRO A 26 -30.85 14.83 -3.94
C PRO A 26 -31.51 14.22 -2.70
N PRO A 27 -32.51 13.33 -2.87
CA PRO A 27 -33.29 12.80 -1.76
C PRO A 27 -32.34 12.23 -0.70
N MET A 28 -32.54 12.65 0.55
CA MET A 28 -31.83 12.16 1.72
C MET A 28 -31.87 10.63 1.68
N SER A 29 -30.77 10.04 1.24
CA SER A 29 -30.49 8.65 1.53
C SER A 29 -30.47 8.56 3.05
N SER A 30 -31.38 7.78 3.61
CA SER A 30 -31.45 7.52 5.03
C SER A 30 -30.20 6.75 5.47
N SER A 31 -29.07 7.43 5.63
CA SER A 31 -27.91 6.87 6.31
C SER A 31 -28.25 6.84 7.80
N SER A 32 -28.43 5.65 8.35
CA SER A 32 -28.87 5.42 9.74
C SER A 32 -27.90 5.94 10.82
N HIS A 33 -26.75 6.50 10.43
CA HIS A 33 -25.70 6.97 11.33
C HIS A 33 -25.32 8.41 10.99
N ASP A 34 -25.37 9.30 11.99
CA ASP A 34 -25.02 10.72 11.82
C ASP A 34 -23.52 10.93 11.61
N ILE A 35 -22.70 9.99 12.08
CA ILE A 35 -21.23 10.06 12.08
C ILE A 35 -20.67 8.91 11.24
N VAL A 36 -19.86 9.25 10.25
CA VAL A 36 -19.23 8.28 9.36
C VAL A 36 -17.71 8.49 9.35
N LEU A 37 -16.98 7.42 9.65
CA LEU A 37 -15.53 7.34 9.50
C LEU A 37 -15.20 6.83 8.08
N HIS A 38 -14.54 7.66 7.30
CA HIS A 38 -13.99 7.31 6.00
C HIS A 38 -12.55 6.85 6.19
N ALA A 39 -12.37 5.54 6.22
CA ALA A 39 -11.12 4.86 6.54
C ALA A 39 -10.45 4.26 5.29
N THR A 40 -9.22 3.77 5.46
CA THR A 40 -8.60 2.91 4.44
C THR A 40 -9.35 1.56 4.31
N PRO A 41 -9.22 0.85 3.17
CA PRO A 41 -9.86 -0.44 2.98
C PRO A 41 -9.44 -1.47 4.05
N PRO A 42 -10.25 -2.51 4.28
CA PRO A 42 -10.00 -3.50 5.33
C PRO A 42 -8.81 -4.39 4.98
N PHE A 43 -8.15 -4.95 6.00
CA PHE A 43 -6.97 -5.80 5.80
C PHE A 43 -6.84 -6.85 6.89
N GLY A 44 -6.65 -8.12 6.51
CA GLY A 44 -6.32 -9.20 7.46
C GLY A 44 -7.29 -9.37 8.63
N GLY A 45 -8.60 -9.22 8.39
CA GLY A 45 -9.64 -9.28 9.44
C GLY A 45 -9.86 -7.97 10.21
N LEU A 46 -9.06 -6.94 9.95
CA LEU A 46 -9.23 -5.60 10.53
C LEU A 46 -10.20 -4.75 9.70
N PRO A 47 -10.92 -3.80 10.33
CA PRO A 47 -11.84 -2.92 9.64
C PRO A 47 -11.15 -1.93 8.68
N ALA A 48 -9.86 -1.64 8.91
CA ALA A 48 -9.03 -0.76 8.10
C ALA A 48 -7.57 -1.26 8.01
N SER A 49 -6.80 -0.76 7.04
CA SER A 49 -5.42 -1.14 6.73
C SER A 49 -4.36 -0.17 7.25
N ASP A 50 -4.77 0.90 7.91
CA ASP A 50 -3.89 1.94 8.41
C ASP A 50 -4.08 2.19 9.92
N VAL A 51 -3.00 2.63 10.57
CA VAL A 51 -2.96 2.88 12.02
C VAL A 51 -3.93 3.98 12.41
N GLU A 52 -3.93 5.11 11.69
CA GLU A 52 -4.78 6.26 12.04
C GLU A 52 -6.25 5.89 11.92
N SER A 53 -6.60 5.10 10.91
CA SER A 53 -7.96 4.61 10.68
C SER A 53 -8.44 3.71 11.82
N LEU A 54 -7.61 2.79 12.28
CA LEU A 54 -7.92 1.90 13.39
C LEU A 54 -7.98 2.63 14.73
N TYR A 55 -7.09 3.59 14.94
CA TYR A 55 -7.10 4.44 16.13
C TYR A 55 -8.40 5.26 16.21
N LEU A 56 -8.81 5.90 15.12
CA LEU A 56 -10.07 6.63 15.08
C LEU A 56 -11.28 5.72 15.28
N ALA A 57 -11.26 4.51 14.72
CA ALA A 57 -12.30 3.52 14.96
C ALA A 57 -12.37 3.12 16.45
N ALA A 58 -11.23 2.91 17.11
CA ALA A 58 -11.15 2.59 18.53
C ALA A 58 -11.64 3.75 19.42
N VAL A 59 -11.25 4.98 19.08
CA VAL A 59 -11.71 6.20 19.76
C VAL A 59 -13.21 6.41 19.60
N LEU A 60 -13.74 6.29 18.38
CA LEU A 60 -15.19 6.40 18.13
C LEU A 60 -15.98 5.29 18.82
N GLN A 61 -15.44 4.08 18.87
CA GLN A 61 -16.07 2.97 19.60
C GLN A 61 -16.10 3.21 21.11
N SER A 62 -15.04 3.79 21.66
CA SER A 62 -14.96 4.15 23.08
C SER A 62 -15.89 5.30 23.43
N ALA A 63 -15.88 6.37 22.63
CA ALA A 63 -16.59 7.61 22.93
C ALA A 63 -18.07 7.59 22.51
N LEU A 64 -18.41 6.88 21.43
CA LEU A 64 -19.73 6.91 20.78
C LEU A 64 -20.22 5.52 20.32
N PRO A 65 -20.23 4.49 21.19
CA PRO A 65 -20.58 3.13 20.79
C PRO A 65 -21.97 3.06 20.11
N GLY A 66 -22.03 2.45 18.93
CA GLY A 66 -23.28 2.23 18.17
C GLY A 66 -23.87 3.46 17.46
N ARG A 67 -23.16 4.59 17.42
CA ARG A 67 -23.64 5.83 16.76
C ARG A 67 -22.83 6.27 15.54
N TRP A 68 -21.82 5.49 15.19
CA TRP A 68 -20.94 5.76 14.07
C TRP A 68 -20.90 4.56 13.13
N ALA A 69 -20.60 4.82 11.86
CA ALA A 69 -20.38 3.79 10.86
C ALA A 69 -18.99 3.96 10.22
N ILE A 70 -18.44 2.87 9.69
CA ILE A 70 -17.20 2.90 8.92
C ILE A 70 -17.48 2.70 7.44
N THR A 71 -16.76 3.43 6.59
CA THR A 71 -16.79 3.26 5.15
C THR A 71 -15.39 3.42 4.57
N SER A 72 -15.18 2.88 3.37
CA SER A 72 -13.91 3.07 2.66
C SER A 72 -13.91 4.46 2.03
N GLY A 73 -12.99 5.32 2.46
CA GLY A 73 -12.89 6.70 1.98
C GLY A 73 -12.26 6.82 0.59
N GLU A 74 -12.61 7.89 -0.11
CA GLU A 74 -11.97 8.27 -1.36
C GLU A 74 -10.68 9.06 -1.10
N TRP A 75 -9.64 8.82 -1.90
CA TRP A 75 -8.36 9.51 -1.69
C TRP A 75 -8.39 10.97 -2.16
N ALA A 76 -9.33 11.37 -3.02
CA ALA A 76 -9.43 12.74 -3.53
C ALA A 76 -9.94 13.73 -2.48
N THR A 77 -10.66 13.25 -1.46
CA THR A 77 -11.24 14.09 -0.40
C THR A 77 -10.19 14.41 0.68
N ASN A 78 -10.47 15.41 1.52
CA ASN A 78 -9.59 15.85 2.61
C ASN A 78 -8.13 16.17 2.17
N GLY A 79 -7.96 16.66 0.94
CA GLY A 79 -6.65 17.05 0.42
C GLY A 79 -5.69 15.88 0.19
N GLY A 80 -6.20 14.68 -0.13
CA GLY A 80 -5.34 13.54 -0.43
C GLY A 80 -5.05 12.63 0.76
N ARG A 81 -5.70 12.84 1.91
CA ARG A 81 -5.38 12.19 3.19
C ARG A 81 -6.55 11.40 3.73
N LEU A 82 -6.33 10.10 3.92
CA LEU A 82 -7.17 9.20 4.70
C LEU A 82 -6.48 8.92 6.03
N PRO A 83 -7.22 8.69 7.13
CA PRO A 83 -8.69 8.74 7.25
C PRO A 83 -9.26 10.16 7.44
N TYR A 84 -10.58 10.30 7.30
CA TYR A 84 -11.33 11.49 7.73
C TYR A 84 -12.72 11.15 8.26
N ILE A 85 -13.35 12.09 8.98
CA ILE A 85 -14.66 11.88 9.61
C ILE A 85 -15.66 12.89 9.06
N THR A 86 -16.88 12.44 8.77
CA THR A 86 -18.01 13.30 8.40
C THR A 86 -19.12 13.19 9.43
N HIS A 87 -19.75 14.31 9.78
CA HIS A 87 -20.96 14.37 10.58
C HIS A 87 -22.05 15.08 9.78
N LEU A 88 -23.17 14.39 9.52
CA LEU A 88 -24.22 14.89 8.63
C LEU A 88 -23.64 15.38 7.29
N ASP A 89 -22.78 14.55 6.68
CA ASP A 89 -22.02 14.82 5.44
C ASP A 89 -21.04 16.00 5.47
N ASN A 90 -20.83 16.64 6.63
CA ASN A 90 -19.85 17.70 6.79
C ASN A 90 -18.53 17.17 7.34
N LEU A 91 -17.42 17.52 6.69
CA LEU A 91 -16.07 17.13 7.12
C LEU A 91 -15.71 17.74 8.49
N ILE A 92 -15.38 16.88 9.45
CA ILE A 92 -14.91 17.27 10.77
C ILE A 92 -13.42 16.93 10.91
N ARG A 93 -12.67 17.88 11.47
CA ARG A 93 -11.26 17.65 11.82
C ARG A 93 -11.17 16.96 13.17
N THR A 94 -10.17 16.08 13.34
CA THR A 94 -9.95 15.28 14.55
C THR A 94 -9.89 16.09 15.85
N ARG A 95 -9.41 17.34 15.82
CA ARG A 95 -9.40 18.23 16.98
C ARG A 95 -10.78 18.66 17.50
N TYR A 96 -11.82 18.49 16.71
CA TYR A 96 -13.19 18.88 17.07
C TYR A 96 -14.06 17.67 17.44
N LEU A 97 -13.48 16.49 17.65
CA LEU A 97 -14.24 15.30 18.03
C LEU A 97 -14.94 15.47 19.38
N SER A 98 -14.30 16.18 20.32
CA SER A 98 -14.91 16.52 21.62
C SER A 98 -16.15 17.41 21.52
N SER A 99 -16.37 18.07 20.38
CA SER A 99 -17.57 18.89 20.13
C SER A 99 -18.77 18.08 19.63
N LEU A 100 -18.60 16.79 19.36
CA LEU A 100 -19.67 15.92 18.89
C LEU A 100 -20.73 15.71 19.98
N PRO A 101 -22.02 15.60 19.61
CA PRO A 101 -23.08 15.38 20.57
C PRO A 101 -22.88 14.05 21.31
N ARG A 102 -23.01 14.07 22.64
CA ARG A 102 -22.86 12.90 23.54
C ARG A 102 -21.49 12.23 23.45
N TRP A 103 -20.44 12.99 23.14
CA TRP A 103 -19.06 12.54 23.24
C TRP A 103 -18.70 12.18 24.68
N ALA A 104 -18.33 10.92 24.93
CA ALA A 104 -17.69 10.52 26.17
C ALA A 104 -16.17 10.58 25.97
N ASP A 105 -15.49 11.41 26.76
CA ASP A 105 -14.04 11.55 26.62
C ASP A 105 -13.33 10.34 27.26
N PRO A 106 -12.52 9.56 26.51
CA PRO A 106 -11.76 8.45 27.09
C PRO A 106 -10.77 8.91 28.17
N ASP A 107 -10.38 10.20 28.17
CA ASP A 107 -9.43 10.79 29.11
C ASP A 107 -10.11 11.64 30.20
N GLU A 108 -11.43 11.47 30.41
CA GLU A 108 -12.19 12.21 31.41
C GLU A 108 -11.70 11.95 32.84
N SER A 109 -11.30 10.71 33.15
CA SER A 109 -10.85 10.30 34.48
C SER A 109 -9.41 10.69 34.81
N LEU A 110 -8.67 11.25 33.85
CA LEU A 110 -7.24 11.56 34.02
C LEU A 110 -7.03 12.87 34.76
N SER A 111 -6.08 12.87 35.69
CA SER A 111 -5.55 14.10 36.28
C SER A 111 -4.75 14.91 35.24
N GLU A 112 -4.53 16.20 35.50
CA GLU A 112 -3.75 17.07 34.60
C GLU A 112 -2.31 16.58 34.39
N GLU A 113 -1.69 15.97 35.42
CA GLU A 113 -0.37 15.36 35.31
C GLU A 113 -0.39 14.12 34.40
N GLU A 114 -1.40 13.28 34.55
CA GLU A 114 -1.57 12.08 33.72
C GLU A 114 -1.91 12.44 32.28
N ARG A 115 -2.67 13.52 32.04
CA ARG A 115 -2.94 14.05 30.69
C ARG A 115 -1.66 14.49 30.00
N ALA A 116 -0.78 15.20 30.71
CA ALA A 116 0.52 15.58 30.18
C ALA A 116 1.38 14.35 29.85
N GLU A 117 1.35 13.34 30.73
CA GLU A 117 2.04 12.07 30.50
C GLU A 117 1.45 11.33 29.28
N ALA A 118 0.13 11.29 29.13
CA ALA A 118 -0.56 10.65 28.01
C ALA A 118 -0.18 11.26 26.67
N VAL A 119 -0.07 12.60 26.59
CA VAL A 119 0.42 13.30 25.40
C VAL A 119 1.87 12.90 25.08
N SER A 120 2.73 12.78 26.09
CA SER A 120 4.13 12.39 25.90
C SER A 120 4.24 10.96 25.34
N TRP A 121 3.46 10.02 25.88
CA TRP A 121 3.46 8.64 25.41
C TRP A 121 2.83 8.48 24.03
N ARG A 122 1.79 9.27 23.74
CA ARG A 122 1.22 9.36 22.39
C ARG A 122 2.29 9.78 21.38
N ALA A 123 3.03 10.86 21.67
CA ALA A 123 4.11 11.33 20.80
C ALA A 123 5.21 10.26 20.64
N TYR A 124 5.53 9.53 21.71
CA TYR A 124 6.45 8.40 21.64
C TYR A 124 5.96 7.29 20.70
N ILE A 125 4.70 6.85 20.85
CA ILE A 125 4.09 5.82 20.00
C ILE A 125 4.08 6.26 18.52
N GLU A 126 3.55 7.45 18.24
CA GLU A 126 3.47 8.02 16.88
C GLU A 126 4.86 8.23 16.26
N GLY A 127 5.86 8.50 17.09
CA GLY A 127 7.26 8.67 16.68
C GLY A 127 7.94 7.35 16.35
N THR A 128 7.86 6.36 17.24
CA THR A 128 8.71 5.16 17.16
C THR A 128 7.98 3.89 16.75
N LEU A 129 6.78 3.63 17.28
CA LEU A 129 6.06 2.38 17.01
C LEU A 129 5.46 2.39 15.61
N THR A 130 5.02 3.55 15.13
CA THR A 130 4.56 3.74 13.75
C THR A 130 5.66 3.37 12.74
N ASP A 131 6.94 3.63 13.05
CA ASP A 131 8.05 3.25 12.16
C ASP A 131 8.23 1.74 12.08
N LEU A 132 8.07 1.01 13.19
CA LEU A 132 8.14 -0.46 13.19
C LEU A 132 6.96 -1.10 12.45
N VAL A 133 5.76 -0.55 12.60
CA VAL A 133 4.57 -1.00 11.85
C VAL A 133 4.80 -0.75 10.37
N ASN A 134 5.20 0.46 9.99
CA ASN A 134 5.47 0.82 8.60
C ASN A 134 6.59 -0.01 7.98
N HIS A 135 7.63 -0.35 8.75
CA HIS A 135 8.68 -1.25 8.30
C HIS A 135 8.11 -2.64 7.95
N THR A 136 7.32 -3.22 8.85
CA THR A 136 6.70 -4.54 8.65
C THR A 136 5.77 -4.56 7.44
N LEU A 137 5.05 -3.47 7.20
CA LEU A 137 4.02 -3.33 6.17
C LEU A 137 4.55 -2.94 4.79
N TYR A 138 5.47 -1.98 4.70
CA TYR A 138 5.92 -1.37 3.43
C TYR A 138 7.36 -1.67 3.07
N SER A 139 8.23 -1.90 4.07
CA SER A 139 9.65 -2.15 3.82
C SER A 139 9.95 -3.61 3.55
N LEU A 140 9.23 -4.54 4.18
CA LEU A 140 9.43 -5.96 3.97
C LEU A 140 8.75 -6.40 2.65
N PRO A 141 9.53 -6.85 1.64
CA PRO A 141 8.96 -7.29 0.36
C PRO A 141 7.92 -8.40 0.46
N PRO A 142 8.05 -9.43 1.33
CA PRO A 142 7.05 -10.49 1.35
C PRO A 142 5.70 -10.02 1.91
N ASN A 143 5.65 -8.91 2.66
CA ASN A 143 4.41 -8.44 3.30
C ASN A 143 3.68 -7.36 2.48
N TYR A 144 4.43 -6.54 1.73
CA TYR A 144 3.86 -5.40 1.01
C TYR A 144 2.82 -5.77 -0.07
N PRO A 145 2.99 -6.83 -0.90
CA PRO A 145 2.03 -7.18 -1.94
C PRO A 145 0.61 -7.43 -1.40
N ASP A 146 0.50 -8.12 -0.25
CA ASP A 146 -0.80 -8.41 0.38
C ASP A 146 -1.47 -7.15 0.89
N LEU A 147 -0.69 -6.27 1.53
CA LEU A 147 -1.18 -4.96 1.97
C LEU A 147 -1.61 -4.10 0.77
N ALA A 148 -0.77 -4.01 -0.26
CA ALA A 148 -1.01 -3.21 -1.45
C ALA A 148 -2.30 -3.67 -2.14
N LYS A 149 -2.48 -4.98 -2.31
CA LYS A 149 -3.70 -5.55 -2.90
C LYS A 149 -4.96 -5.15 -2.11
N ALA A 150 -4.90 -5.17 -0.78
CA ALA A 150 -6.03 -4.80 0.07
C ALA A 150 -6.28 -3.29 0.10
N GLN A 151 -5.26 -2.50 0.40
CA GLN A 151 -5.32 -1.05 0.59
C GLN A 151 -5.67 -0.29 -0.70
N LEU A 152 -5.33 -0.86 -1.86
CA LEU A 152 -5.46 -0.21 -3.16
C LEU A 152 -6.57 -0.81 -4.04
N HIS A 153 -7.33 -1.78 -3.52
CA HIS A 153 -8.35 -2.51 -4.27
C HIS A 153 -9.37 -1.60 -4.98
N GLY A 154 -9.76 -0.49 -4.34
CA GLY A 154 -10.78 0.42 -4.86
C GLY A 154 -10.28 1.52 -5.80
N LEU A 155 -8.98 1.58 -6.10
CA LEU A 155 -8.40 2.67 -6.88
C LEU A 155 -8.65 2.51 -8.38
N ARG A 156 -9.02 3.61 -9.03
CA ARG A 156 -9.25 3.68 -10.48
C ARG A 156 -8.02 4.20 -11.20
N PHE A 157 -7.94 4.01 -12.51
CA PHE A 157 -6.94 4.73 -13.31
C PHE A 157 -7.31 6.23 -13.33
N PRO A 158 -6.35 7.16 -13.14
CA PRO A 158 -4.91 6.97 -12.99
C PRO A 158 -4.40 6.81 -11.54
N GLU A 159 -5.29 6.89 -10.55
CA GLU A 159 -4.99 6.82 -9.12
C GLU A 159 -4.23 5.56 -8.70
N ASN A 160 -4.59 4.42 -9.30
CA ASN A 160 -3.95 3.13 -9.07
C ASN A 160 -2.44 3.10 -9.40
N HIS A 161 -1.93 4.04 -10.20
CA HIS A 161 -0.50 4.09 -10.55
C HIS A 161 0.30 5.00 -9.62
N TYR A 162 -0.20 6.23 -9.36
CA TYR A 162 0.56 7.21 -8.61
C TYR A 162 0.36 7.11 -7.09
N ILE A 163 -0.81 6.70 -6.60
CA ILE A 163 -1.08 6.62 -5.16
C ILE A 163 -0.18 5.60 -4.46
N PRO A 164 0.00 4.37 -4.96
CA PRO A 164 0.87 3.38 -4.30
C PRO A 164 2.31 3.88 -4.20
N GLN A 165 2.82 4.46 -5.29
CA GLN A 165 4.16 5.03 -5.36
C GLN A 165 4.32 6.21 -4.39
N ARG A 166 3.31 7.09 -4.30
CA ARG A 166 3.30 8.22 -3.38
C ARG A 166 3.33 7.76 -1.93
N ILE A 167 2.47 6.82 -1.54
CA ILE A 167 2.40 6.29 -0.16
C ILE A 167 3.73 5.63 0.20
N ARG A 168 4.21 4.70 -0.64
CA ARG A 168 5.47 3.98 -0.40
C ARG A 168 6.66 4.93 -0.40
N GLY A 169 6.66 5.97 -1.23
CA GLY A 169 7.69 7.02 -1.25
C GLY A 169 7.77 7.82 0.04
N VAL A 170 6.62 8.24 0.60
CA VAL A 170 6.55 8.95 1.89
C VAL A 170 7.04 8.06 3.03
N VAL A 171 6.57 6.81 3.08
CA VAL A 171 6.99 5.84 4.10
C VAL A 171 8.48 5.52 3.97
N LYS A 172 8.98 5.32 2.74
CA LYS A 172 10.40 5.09 2.46
C LYS A 172 11.26 6.25 2.93
N ALA A 173 10.88 7.50 2.65
CA ALA A 173 11.64 8.66 3.08
C ALA A 173 11.78 8.71 4.62
N ARG A 174 10.69 8.43 5.35
CA ARG A 174 10.71 8.38 6.82
C ARG A 174 11.57 7.22 7.34
N LEU A 175 11.37 6.01 6.83
CA LEU A 175 12.10 4.82 7.29
C LEU A 175 13.59 4.83 6.89
N ALA A 176 13.94 5.45 5.77
CA ALA A 176 15.33 5.63 5.36
C ALA A 176 16.06 6.59 6.32
N HIS A 177 15.40 7.67 6.76
CA HIS A 177 15.96 8.59 7.76
C HIS A 177 16.21 7.89 9.10
N VAL A 178 15.28 7.01 9.53
CA VAL A 178 15.43 6.21 10.75
C VAL A 178 16.38 5.02 10.56
N GLY A 179 16.78 4.74 9.32
CA GLY A 179 17.65 3.62 8.96
C GLY A 179 16.99 2.26 9.15
N LEU A 180 15.66 2.18 9.11
CA LEU A 180 14.89 0.94 9.18
C LEU A 180 14.54 0.39 7.80
N TRP A 181 14.57 1.22 6.75
CA TRP A 181 14.27 0.75 5.39
C TRP A 181 15.24 -0.37 4.94
N GLY A 182 14.68 -1.49 4.48
CA GLY A 182 15.42 -2.66 3.99
C GLY A 182 15.99 -3.59 5.08
N VAL A 183 15.81 -3.26 6.37
CA VAL A 183 16.32 -4.11 7.46
C VAL A 183 15.50 -5.41 7.56
N GLY A 184 16.15 -6.57 7.65
CA GLY A 184 15.46 -7.85 7.89
C GLY A 184 14.72 -8.47 6.68
N GLY A 185 14.90 -7.94 5.46
CA GLY A 185 14.34 -8.53 4.25
C GLY A 185 14.75 -7.75 3.00
N LEU A 186 15.47 -8.42 2.09
CA LEU A 186 16.08 -7.89 0.87
C LEU A 186 15.05 -7.18 -0.02
N HIS A 187 15.17 -5.88 -0.25
CA HIS A 187 14.26 -5.12 -1.13
C HIS A 187 14.34 -5.62 -2.58
N ASP A 188 13.24 -5.67 -3.34
CA ASP A 188 13.27 -6.11 -4.77
C ASP A 188 14.22 -5.27 -5.65
N GLY A 189 14.36 -3.98 -5.32
CA GLY A 189 15.35 -3.11 -5.97
C GLY A 189 16.79 -3.39 -5.52
N ASP A 190 16.98 -3.80 -4.27
CA ASP A 190 18.31 -4.21 -3.77
C ASP A 190 18.67 -5.59 -4.33
N ALA A 191 17.70 -6.45 -4.65
CA ALA A 191 17.92 -7.72 -5.35
C ALA A 191 18.42 -7.49 -6.78
N ALA A 192 17.85 -6.52 -7.52
CA ALA A 192 18.35 -6.14 -8.85
C ALA A 192 19.73 -5.45 -8.79
N ASP A 193 19.95 -4.59 -7.79
CA ASP A 193 21.27 -4.01 -7.52
C ASP A 193 22.29 -5.06 -7.07
N GLU A 194 21.84 -6.11 -6.38
CA GLU A 194 22.66 -7.25 -5.98
C GLU A 194 22.91 -8.22 -7.12
N ASP A 195 21.96 -8.46 -8.01
CA ASP A 195 22.19 -9.24 -9.21
C ASP A 195 23.16 -8.49 -10.12
N ARG A 196 23.04 -7.17 -10.24
CA ARG A 196 24.05 -6.32 -10.90
C ARG A 196 25.41 -6.40 -10.22
N LYS A 197 25.49 -6.30 -8.89
CA LYS A 197 26.75 -6.48 -8.16
C LYS A 197 27.29 -7.91 -8.27
N ARG A 198 26.45 -8.94 -8.32
CA ARG A 198 26.85 -10.33 -8.53
C ARG A 198 27.45 -10.50 -9.91
N LEU A 199 26.87 -9.84 -10.93
CA LEU A 199 27.43 -9.79 -12.28
C LEU A 199 28.76 -9.01 -12.30
N ASP A 200 28.86 -7.88 -11.60
CA ASP A 200 30.10 -7.08 -11.51
C ASP A 200 31.22 -7.81 -10.73
N GLU A 201 30.87 -8.46 -9.61
CA GLU A 201 31.78 -9.25 -8.76
C GLU A 201 32.14 -10.61 -9.36
N ALA A 202 31.42 -11.04 -10.41
CA ALA A 202 31.78 -12.22 -11.19
C ALA A 202 33.05 -12.00 -12.02
N PHE A 203 33.50 -10.76 -12.22
CA PHE A 203 34.72 -10.44 -12.97
C PHE A 203 35.75 -9.72 -12.10
N VAL A 204 37.00 -10.16 -12.14
CA VAL A 204 38.15 -9.47 -11.54
C VAL A 204 38.96 -8.80 -12.64
N VAL A 205 39.24 -7.51 -12.47
CA VAL A 205 40.14 -6.77 -13.36
C VAL A 205 41.58 -6.96 -12.88
N GLY A 206 42.42 -7.58 -13.72
CA GLY A 206 43.84 -7.75 -13.45
C GLY A 206 44.63 -6.44 -13.57
N PRO A 207 45.89 -6.40 -13.11
CA PRO A 207 46.75 -5.20 -13.16
C PRO A 207 46.98 -4.62 -14.57
N ALA A 208 46.74 -5.41 -15.62
CA ALA A 208 46.84 -5.02 -17.02
C ALA A 208 45.49 -4.64 -17.66
N GLY A 209 44.41 -4.55 -16.89
CA GLY A 209 43.06 -4.23 -17.38
C GLY A 209 42.29 -5.42 -17.97
N THR A 210 42.83 -6.64 -17.91
CA THR A 210 42.13 -7.86 -18.37
C THR A 210 41.05 -8.28 -17.36
N THR A 211 39.82 -8.48 -17.84
CA THR A 211 38.71 -9.02 -17.02
C THR A 211 38.75 -10.54 -17.07
N ALA A 212 39.01 -11.20 -15.94
CA ALA A 212 38.88 -12.65 -15.80
C ALA A 212 37.70 -12.99 -14.90
N PRO A 213 36.93 -14.07 -15.17
CA PRO A 213 35.91 -14.52 -14.23
C PRO A 213 36.56 -14.86 -12.89
N ARG A 214 36.00 -14.34 -11.80
CA ARG A 214 36.48 -14.61 -10.44
C ARG A 214 36.35 -16.10 -10.19
N ALA A 215 37.40 -16.75 -9.68
CA ALA A 215 37.38 -18.18 -9.37
C ALA A 215 36.08 -18.53 -8.62
N TRP A 216 35.30 -19.42 -9.21
CA TRP A 216 33.94 -19.78 -8.81
C TRP A 216 33.87 -20.13 -7.32
N THR A 217 33.48 -19.18 -6.48
CA THR A 217 33.06 -19.50 -5.12
C THR A 217 31.72 -20.18 -5.26
N GLY A 218 31.67 -21.50 -5.08
CA GLY A 218 30.53 -22.39 -5.41
C GLY A 218 29.12 -21.80 -5.22
N TRP A 219 28.13 -22.33 -5.95
CA TRP A 219 26.69 -21.96 -5.90
C TRP A 219 26.12 -21.71 -4.48
N ARG A 220 26.72 -22.30 -3.43
CA ARG A 220 26.36 -22.08 -2.02
C ARG A 220 26.86 -20.76 -1.40
N SER A 221 27.94 -20.16 -1.90
CA SER A 221 28.58 -18.97 -1.28
C SER A 221 27.68 -17.73 -1.27
N GLY A 222 26.98 -17.47 -2.38
CA GLY A 222 25.98 -16.39 -2.47
C GLY A 222 24.78 -16.63 -1.55
N ARG A 223 24.30 -17.88 -1.47
CA ARG A 223 23.18 -18.24 -0.57
C ARG A 223 23.57 -18.13 0.91
N GLU A 224 24.81 -18.46 1.26
CA GLU A 224 25.29 -18.39 2.65
C GLU A 224 25.51 -16.95 3.12
N THR A 225 26.09 -16.10 2.26
CA THR A 225 26.26 -14.67 2.53
C THR A 225 24.90 -13.97 2.69
N GLU A 226 23.93 -14.28 1.82
CA GLU A 226 22.56 -13.76 1.89
C GLU A 226 21.86 -14.21 3.18
N LYS A 227 21.95 -15.51 3.54
CA LYS A 227 21.42 -16.02 4.80
C LYS A 227 22.03 -15.32 6.01
N ARG A 228 23.34 -15.10 6.03
CA ARG A 228 24.02 -14.38 7.13
C ARG A 228 23.54 -12.94 7.23
N ARG A 229 23.41 -12.24 6.10
CA ARG A 229 22.89 -10.87 6.07
C ARG A 229 21.44 -10.81 6.54
N ARG A 230 20.61 -11.76 6.10
CA ARG A 230 19.20 -11.85 6.53
C ARG A 230 19.11 -12.04 8.03
N LYS A 231 19.83 -13.01 8.59
CA LYS A 231 19.90 -13.24 10.04
C LYS A 231 20.37 -11.99 10.81
N TRP A 232 21.45 -11.35 10.34
CA TRP A 232 21.93 -10.10 10.95
C TRP A 232 20.88 -8.98 10.89
N GLY A 233 20.17 -8.85 9.77
CA GLY A 233 19.08 -7.88 9.62
C GLY A 233 17.88 -8.20 10.53
N GLU A 234 17.53 -9.48 10.69
CA GLU A 234 16.50 -9.95 11.62
C GLU A 234 16.91 -9.63 13.08
N GLU A 235 18.17 -9.86 13.45
CA GLU A 235 18.72 -9.54 14.77
C GLU A 235 18.75 -8.03 15.04
N GLU A 236 19.18 -7.23 14.07
CA GLU A 236 19.20 -5.76 14.17
C GLU A 236 17.77 -5.19 14.29
N LEU A 237 16.83 -5.72 13.50
CA LEU A 237 15.41 -5.38 13.63
C LEU A 237 14.89 -5.74 15.03
N ALA A 238 15.19 -6.94 15.52
CA ALA A 238 14.77 -7.38 16.84
C ALA A 238 15.37 -6.49 17.94
N ARG A 239 16.65 -6.09 17.82
CA ARG A 239 17.30 -5.16 18.75
C ARG A 239 16.60 -3.81 18.79
N ARG A 240 16.27 -3.24 17.62
CA ARG A 240 15.54 -1.96 17.55
C ARG A 240 14.11 -2.07 18.05
N ALA A 241 13.42 -3.15 17.70
CA ALA A 241 12.08 -3.42 18.19
C ALA A 241 12.06 -3.53 19.72
N ARG A 242 13.04 -4.21 20.33
CA ARG A 242 13.19 -4.26 21.79
C ARG A 242 13.38 -2.86 22.39
N GLY A 243 14.23 -2.03 21.79
CA GLY A 243 14.43 -0.65 22.22
C GLY A 243 13.15 0.20 22.25
N VAL A 244 12.21 -0.06 21.32
CA VAL A 244 10.92 0.64 21.26
C VAL A 244 9.87 0.03 22.19
N LEU A 245 9.82 -1.30 22.29
CA LEU A 245 8.80 -2.05 23.03
C LEU A 245 9.12 -2.14 24.53
N ASP A 246 10.39 -2.13 24.94
CA ASP A 246 10.81 -2.20 26.35
C ASP A 246 10.25 -1.05 27.20
N PRO A 247 10.29 0.23 26.77
CA PRO A 247 9.63 1.32 27.48
C PRO A 247 8.12 1.13 27.62
N LEU A 248 7.43 0.66 26.56
CA LEU A 248 5.99 0.44 26.57
C LEU A 248 5.60 -0.69 27.53
N ALA A 249 6.33 -1.80 27.49
CA ALA A 249 6.12 -2.94 28.39
C ALA A 249 6.43 -2.59 29.85
N ARG A 250 7.50 -1.82 30.09
CA ARG A 250 7.82 -1.30 31.44
C ARG A 250 6.77 -0.33 31.95
N ARG A 251 6.24 0.54 31.10
CA ARG A 251 5.15 1.46 31.48
C ARG A 251 3.88 0.70 31.84
N LEU A 252 3.55 -0.35 31.09
CA LEU A 252 2.40 -1.19 31.40
C LEU A 252 2.59 -1.91 32.74
N ALA A 253 3.80 -2.37 33.08
CA ALA A 253 4.16 -2.94 34.38
C ALA A 253 3.19 -4.03 34.91
N GLY A 254 2.51 -4.77 34.02
CA GLY A 254 1.49 -5.75 34.38
C GLY A 254 0.12 -5.18 34.78
N ARG A 255 -0.06 -3.85 34.70
CA ARG A 255 -1.37 -3.18 34.84
C ARG A 255 -2.28 -3.52 33.66
N GLU A 256 -3.58 -3.32 33.86
CA GLU A 256 -4.57 -3.57 32.81
C GLU A 256 -4.42 -2.56 31.66
N TYR A 257 -4.37 -1.27 32.01
CA TYR A 257 -4.19 -0.11 31.14
C TYR A 257 -3.15 0.85 31.76
N TRP A 258 -2.72 1.89 31.03
CA TRP A 258 -1.65 2.78 31.50
C TRP A 258 -2.02 3.63 32.72
N PHE A 259 -3.24 4.13 32.80
CA PHE A 259 -3.66 5.11 33.81
C PHE A 259 -4.83 4.62 34.70
N GLY A 260 -5.19 3.34 34.64
CA GLY A 260 -6.23 2.82 35.52
C GLY A 260 -6.93 1.57 34.98
N ALA A 261 -8.25 1.51 35.22
CA ALA A 261 -9.10 0.37 34.90
C ALA A 261 -9.91 0.55 33.58
N SER A 262 -9.82 1.71 32.94
CA SER A 262 -10.45 1.99 31.64
C SER A 262 -9.40 2.29 30.57
N PRO A 263 -9.66 1.92 29.29
CA PRO A 263 -8.76 2.25 28.20
C PRO A 263 -8.77 3.75 27.94
N THR A 264 -7.59 4.36 27.97
CA THR A 264 -7.38 5.79 27.69
C THR A 264 -6.92 6.02 26.26
N THR A 265 -6.92 7.26 25.78
CA THR A 265 -6.45 7.61 24.43
C THR A 265 -5.13 6.93 24.02
N PRO A 266 -4.07 6.93 24.85
CA PRO A 266 -2.84 6.23 24.49
C PRO A 266 -2.95 4.71 24.46
N ASP A 267 -3.79 4.10 25.31
CA ASP A 267 -4.07 2.65 25.25
C ASP A 267 -4.76 2.29 23.93
N LEU A 268 -5.71 3.14 23.48
CA LEU A 268 -6.39 2.98 22.18
C LEU A 268 -5.41 3.11 21.00
N LEU A 269 -4.44 4.02 21.10
CA LEU A 269 -3.41 4.19 20.08
C LEU A 269 -2.43 3.02 20.04
N LEU A 270 -1.99 2.54 21.20
CA LEU A 270 -1.14 1.35 21.31
C LEU A 270 -1.88 0.12 20.74
N PHE A 271 -3.16 -0.03 21.09
CA PHE A 271 -4.03 -1.05 20.54
C PHE A 271 -4.06 -1.00 19.01
N ALA A 272 -4.32 0.16 18.39
CA ALA A 272 -4.38 0.30 16.94
C ALA A 272 -3.09 -0.16 16.22
N HIS A 273 -1.92 0.19 16.77
CA HIS A 273 -0.64 -0.26 16.23
C HIS A 273 -0.44 -1.77 16.41
N LEU A 274 -0.72 -2.29 17.60
CA LEU A 274 -0.57 -3.72 17.89
C LEU A 274 -1.55 -4.57 17.07
N SER A 275 -2.77 -4.08 16.80
CA SER A 275 -3.75 -4.78 15.97
C SER A 275 -3.24 -5.01 14.56
N LEU A 276 -2.58 -4.01 13.93
CA LEU A 276 -1.97 -4.20 12.61
C LEU A 276 -0.84 -5.22 12.59
N LEU A 277 -0.16 -5.43 13.71
CA LEU A 277 0.91 -6.42 13.81
C LEU A 277 0.38 -7.81 14.18
N LEU A 278 -0.61 -7.89 15.07
CA LEU A 278 -1.00 -9.15 15.70
C LEU A 278 -2.21 -9.82 15.06
N THR A 279 -3.08 -9.07 14.38
CA THR A 279 -4.31 -9.62 13.77
C THR A 279 -4.09 -10.19 12.37
N PRO A 280 -3.42 -9.50 11.42
CA PRO A 280 -3.20 -10.04 10.09
C PRO A 280 -2.20 -11.19 10.07
N THR A 281 -2.38 -12.13 9.15
CA THR A 281 -1.38 -13.16 8.84
C THR A 281 -0.35 -12.59 7.88
N PHE A 282 0.90 -12.48 8.31
CA PHE A 282 2.00 -11.99 7.47
C PHE A 282 2.84 -13.14 6.92
N PRO A 283 3.23 -13.11 5.63
CA PRO A 283 4.19 -14.04 5.06
C PRO A 283 5.53 -14.03 5.81
N ASN A 284 5.97 -12.86 6.30
CA ASN A 284 7.12 -12.73 7.19
C ASN A 284 6.72 -12.17 8.57
N PRO A 285 6.46 -13.04 9.57
CA PRO A 285 5.95 -12.64 10.88
C PRO A 285 7.06 -12.35 11.94
N LEU A 286 8.14 -11.64 11.58
CA LEU A 286 9.24 -11.34 12.52
C LEU A 286 8.78 -10.58 13.78
N LEU A 287 8.16 -9.42 13.59
CA LEU A 287 7.72 -8.55 14.68
C LEU A 287 6.54 -9.13 15.47
N PRO A 288 5.51 -9.74 14.83
CA PRO A 288 4.44 -10.44 15.55
C PRO A 288 4.97 -11.57 16.45
N ASN A 289 5.91 -12.38 15.95
CA ASN A 289 6.51 -13.46 16.73
C ASN A 289 7.35 -12.92 17.89
N LEU A 290 8.09 -11.83 17.68
CA LEU A 290 8.84 -11.16 18.74
C LEU A 290 7.91 -10.65 19.86
N ILE A 291 6.80 -10.00 19.49
CA ILE A 291 5.82 -9.49 20.47
C ILE A 291 5.19 -10.63 21.26
N ARG A 292 4.72 -11.70 20.57
CA ARG A 292 4.08 -12.84 21.22
C ARG A 292 5.01 -13.63 22.14
N SER A 293 6.30 -13.74 21.79
CA SER A 293 7.30 -14.49 22.57
C SER A 293 7.91 -13.69 23.71
N THR A 294 8.28 -12.42 23.46
CA THR A 294 9.05 -11.61 24.41
C THR A 294 8.16 -10.68 25.24
N TYR A 295 7.03 -10.23 24.69
CA TYR A 295 6.17 -9.20 25.30
C TYR A 295 4.73 -9.68 25.50
N PRO A 296 4.50 -10.76 26.27
CA PRO A 296 3.16 -11.29 26.51
C PRO A 296 2.23 -10.29 27.22
N SER A 297 2.80 -9.34 27.98
CA SER A 297 2.02 -8.25 28.61
C SER A 297 1.38 -7.31 27.57
N LEU A 298 2.07 -7.03 26.46
CA LEU A 298 1.56 -6.18 25.38
C LEU A 298 0.50 -6.91 24.56
N SER A 299 0.68 -8.21 24.28
CA SER A 299 -0.37 -8.99 23.61
C SER A 299 -1.62 -9.11 24.50
N ALA A 300 -1.44 -9.36 25.80
CA ALA A 300 -2.57 -9.40 26.74
C ALA A 300 -3.28 -8.04 26.84
N HIS A 301 -2.54 -6.93 26.79
CA HIS A 301 -3.13 -5.59 26.74
C HIS A 301 -3.94 -5.37 25.46
N HIS A 302 -3.40 -5.74 24.29
CA HIS A 302 -4.13 -5.71 23.02
C HIS A 302 -5.45 -6.49 23.13
N ASP A 303 -5.42 -7.71 23.67
CA ASP A 303 -6.61 -8.56 23.77
C ASP A 303 -7.64 -8.01 24.77
N ARG A 304 -7.19 -7.39 25.87
CA ARG A 304 -8.07 -6.68 26.81
C ARG A 304 -8.76 -5.49 26.16
N VAL A 305 -8.02 -4.61 25.48
CA VAL A 305 -8.59 -3.45 24.79
C VAL A 305 -9.56 -3.91 23.70
N ARG A 306 -9.20 -4.93 22.91
CA ARG A 306 -10.09 -5.53 21.91
C ARG A 306 -11.40 -6.00 22.53
N SER A 307 -11.31 -6.71 23.66
CA SER A 307 -12.47 -7.25 24.37
C SER A 307 -13.34 -6.15 25.00
N ALA A 308 -12.72 -5.09 25.53
CA ALA A 308 -13.43 -3.95 26.11
C ALA A 308 -14.22 -3.16 25.05
N LEU A 309 -13.63 -2.93 23.86
CA LEU A 309 -14.26 -2.14 22.79
C LEU A 309 -15.24 -2.95 21.94
N PHE A 310 -14.91 -4.22 21.66
CA PHE A 310 -15.60 -5.03 20.65
C PHE A 310 -16.13 -6.38 21.17
N GLY A 311 -15.88 -6.74 22.43
CA GLY A 311 -16.28 -8.03 23.00
C GLY A 311 -17.79 -8.28 23.06
N ARG A 312 -18.62 -7.23 22.99
CA ARG A 312 -20.10 -7.37 22.98
C ARG A 312 -20.66 -8.04 21.72
N ALA A 313 -19.98 -8.01 20.56
CA ALA A 313 -20.44 -8.77 19.37
C ALA A 313 -20.20 -10.28 19.49
N ARG A 314 -19.29 -10.72 20.36
CA ARG A 314 -18.87 -12.12 20.46
C ARG A 314 -19.94 -13.04 21.04
N ALA A 315 -20.93 -12.49 21.75
CA ALA A 315 -21.99 -13.27 22.38
C ALA A 315 -23.03 -13.83 21.38
N ASP A 316 -23.15 -13.22 20.20
CA ASP A 316 -24.22 -13.52 19.23
C ASP A 316 -23.71 -14.23 17.96
N ALA A 317 -22.41 -14.57 17.88
CA ALA A 317 -21.79 -15.15 16.68
C ALA A 317 -21.40 -16.64 16.87
N ASP A 318 -21.96 -17.52 16.03
CA ASP A 318 -21.82 -18.99 16.07
C ASP A 318 -20.42 -19.53 15.72
N GLU A 319 -19.46 -18.70 15.28
CA GLU A 319 -18.10 -19.15 14.88
C GLU A 319 -16.99 -18.17 15.32
N PRO A 320 -15.92 -18.65 16.00
CA PRO A 320 -14.82 -17.82 16.49
C PRO A 320 -13.77 -17.51 15.41
N SER A 321 -14.10 -16.65 14.45
CA SER A 321 -13.09 -16.04 13.57
C SER A 321 -12.69 -14.65 14.08
N ASP A 322 -11.41 -14.26 13.96
CA ASP A 322 -10.94 -12.92 14.38
C ASP A 322 -11.60 -11.78 13.59
N ALA A 323 -12.11 -12.06 12.39
CA ALA A 323 -12.94 -11.14 11.61
C ALA A 323 -14.29 -10.84 12.27
N SER A 324 -14.83 -11.76 13.08
CA SER A 324 -16.08 -11.61 13.83
C SER A 324 -15.97 -10.58 14.96
N ALA A 325 -14.76 -10.34 15.49
CA ALA A 325 -14.57 -9.42 16.61
C ALA A 325 -15.01 -7.99 16.25
N TYR A 326 -14.75 -7.54 15.02
CA TYR A 326 -15.10 -6.19 14.57
C TYR A 326 -16.52 -6.07 13.98
N ALA A 327 -17.34 -7.13 14.05
CA ALA A 327 -18.70 -7.14 13.51
C ALA A 327 -19.65 -6.14 14.21
N VAL A 328 -19.31 -5.65 15.42
CA VAL A 328 -20.03 -4.53 16.08
C VAL A 328 -20.06 -3.28 15.19
N ILE A 329 -19.02 -3.09 14.36
CA ILE A 329 -18.88 -1.88 13.57
C ILE A 329 -19.81 -1.96 12.36
N HIS A 330 -20.81 -1.09 12.32
CA HIS A 330 -21.65 -0.93 11.14
C HIS A 330 -20.82 -0.45 9.96
N ARG A 331 -20.70 -1.29 8.93
CA ARG A 331 -19.99 -0.97 7.70
C ARG A 331 -20.95 -0.56 6.60
N ILE A 332 -20.70 0.61 6.02
CA ILE A 332 -21.39 1.05 4.81
C ILE A 332 -20.62 0.47 3.61
N THR A 333 -21.20 -0.55 2.99
CA THR A 333 -20.63 -1.18 1.78
C THR A 333 -20.85 -0.26 0.59
N LEU A 334 -19.77 0.24 0.00
CA LEU A 334 -19.83 0.89 -1.31
C LEU A 334 -20.01 -0.18 -2.41
N PRO A 335 -20.65 0.16 -3.54
CA PRO A 335 -20.74 -0.74 -4.68
C PRO A 335 -19.34 -1.20 -5.14
N PRO A 336 -19.23 -2.43 -5.70
CA PRO A 336 -17.94 -2.94 -6.16
C PRO A 336 -17.32 -1.99 -7.19
N SER A 337 -16.00 -1.80 -7.09
CA SER A 337 -15.25 -0.97 -8.03
C SER A 337 -15.24 -1.61 -9.43
N PRO A 338 -15.39 -0.81 -10.50
CA PRO A 338 -15.27 -1.30 -11.88
C PRO A 338 -13.87 -1.85 -12.15
N THR A 339 -13.77 -2.80 -13.07
CA THR A 339 -12.50 -3.44 -13.48
C THR A 339 -11.56 -2.43 -14.16
N LEU A 340 -10.27 -2.74 -14.24
CA LEU A 340 -9.27 -1.88 -14.90
C LEU A 340 -9.67 -1.49 -16.32
N TRP A 341 -10.30 -2.41 -17.06
CA TRP A 341 -10.79 -2.16 -18.42
C TRP A 341 -11.93 -1.15 -18.44
N GLU A 342 -12.91 -1.29 -17.55
CA GLU A 342 -14.02 -0.34 -17.41
C GLU A 342 -13.54 1.05 -16.97
N SER A 343 -12.56 1.11 -16.07
CA SER A 343 -11.94 2.38 -15.65
C SER A 343 -11.15 3.05 -16.78
N LEU A 344 -10.45 2.27 -17.62
CA LEU A 344 -9.72 2.78 -18.77
C LEU A 344 -10.68 3.22 -19.88
N SER A 345 -11.74 2.45 -20.16
CA SER A 345 -12.74 2.85 -21.15
C SER A 345 -13.51 4.10 -20.74
N ASP A 346 -13.79 4.29 -19.45
CA ASP A 346 -14.46 5.51 -18.94
C ASP A 346 -13.55 6.74 -19.04
N THR A 347 -12.27 6.61 -18.70
CA THR A 347 -11.30 7.73 -18.81
C THR A 347 -10.97 8.05 -20.27
N VAL A 348 -10.87 7.05 -21.14
CA VAL A 348 -10.66 7.26 -22.58
C VAL A 348 -11.93 7.83 -23.23
N SER A 349 -13.11 7.36 -22.89
CA SER A 349 -14.37 7.87 -23.47
C SER A 349 -14.67 9.29 -23.02
N THR A 350 -14.39 9.65 -21.76
CA THR A 350 -14.49 11.04 -21.29
C THR A 350 -13.47 11.95 -21.97
N TRP A 351 -12.22 11.51 -22.15
CA TRP A 351 -11.21 12.25 -22.91
C TRP A 351 -11.56 12.38 -24.39
N TRP A 352 -12.08 11.32 -25.02
CA TRP A 352 -12.49 11.31 -26.42
C TRP A 352 -13.73 12.17 -26.65
N ASN A 353 -14.72 12.14 -25.75
CA ASN A 353 -15.89 13.00 -25.81
C ASN A 353 -15.54 14.48 -25.58
N ASP A 354 -14.63 14.80 -24.66
CA ASP A 354 -14.19 16.20 -24.42
C ASP A 354 -13.33 16.74 -25.59
N THR A 355 -12.64 15.85 -26.32
CA THR A 355 -11.83 16.22 -27.48
C THR A 355 -12.65 16.32 -28.78
N THR A 356 -13.71 15.53 -28.93
CA THR A 356 -14.56 15.51 -30.14
C THR A 356 -15.74 16.49 -30.04
N ASN A 357 -16.27 16.72 -28.85
CA ASN A 357 -17.29 17.72 -28.60
C ASN A 357 -16.57 19.00 -28.14
N GLY A 358 -16.20 19.87 -29.07
CA GLY A 358 -15.41 21.09 -28.85
C GLY A 358 -16.08 22.17 -27.99
N ASN A 359 -16.56 21.83 -26.80
CA ASN A 359 -17.12 22.73 -25.82
C ASN A 359 -16.40 22.50 -24.47
N GLY A 360 -15.12 22.87 -24.43
CA GLY A 360 -14.28 22.73 -23.25
C GLY A 360 -14.86 23.49 -22.05
N SER A 361 -15.38 22.76 -21.08
CA SER A 361 -15.53 23.23 -19.70
C SER A 361 -14.40 22.63 -18.86
N GLY A 362 -13.18 23.13 -19.08
CA GLY A 362 -12.09 22.92 -18.16
C GLY A 362 -12.40 23.62 -16.84
N SER A 363 -12.61 22.83 -15.78
CA SER A 363 -12.55 23.29 -14.39
C SER A 363 -11.12 23.78 -14.11
N GLY A 364 -10.89 25.06 -14.38
CA GLY A 364 -9.68 25.79 -14.04
C GLY A 364 -10.07 27.15 -13.49
N SER A 365 -9.76 27.36 -12.21
CA SER A 365 -9.86 28.62 -11.47
C SER A 365 -9.63 29.86 -12.34
N ALA A 366 -10.64 30.73 -12.40
CA ALA A 366 -10.63 31.96 -13.15
C ALA A 366 -9.69 32.99 -12.49
N SER A 367 -8.52 33.21 -13.09
CA SER A 367 -7.82 34.50 -13.02
C SER A 367 -8.03 35.22 -14.34
N ALA A 368 -8.78 36.32 -14.30
CA ALA A 368 -9.07 37.20 -15.41
C ALA A 368 -7.78 37.76 -16.04
N GLY A 369 -7.70 37.69 -17.38
CA GLY A 369 -6.59 38.21 -18.16
C GLY A 369 -6.60 37.69 -19.59
N GLY A 370 -7.61 38.09 -20.37
CA GLY A 370 -7.74 37.68 -21.78
C GLY A 370 -6.55 38.13 -22.63
N LYS A 371 -5.71 37.18 -23.03
CA LYS A 371 -4.79 37.33 -24.17
C LYS A 371 -5.37 36.58 -25.37
N PRO A 372 -5.34 37.16 -26.59
CA PRO A 372 -5.86 36.48 -27.78
C PRO A 372 -5.03 35.22 -28.07
N ARG A 373 -5.72 34.12 -28.43
CA ARG A 373 -5.09 32.85 -28.81
C ARG A 373 -4.06 33.12 -29.91
N LYS A 374 -2.78 32.91 -29.61
CA LYS A 374 -1.70 32.92 -30.61
C LYS A 374 -2.04 31.87 -31.67
N LYS A 375 -2.04 32.28 -32.95
CA LYS A 375 -2.15 31.34 -34.07
C LYS A 375 -0.97 30.36 -33.96
N LYS A 376 -1.27 29.07 -33.79
CA LYS A 376 -0.27 27.99 -33.69
C LYS A 376 0.72 28.11 -34.84
N THR A 377 2.00 28.16 -34.49
CA THR A 377 3.12 28.24 -35.43
C THR A 377 3.20 26.97 -36.29
N ALA A 378 3.62 27.08 -37.55
CA ALA A 378 3.63 25.96 -38.50
C ALA A 378 4.36 24.71 -37.96
N LYS A 379 5.47 24.92 -37.22
CA LYS A 379 6.24 23.86 -36.56
C LYS A 379 5.46 23.09 -35.49
N GLU A 380 4.52 23.76 -34.80
CA GLU A 380 3.70 23.14 -33.76
C GLU A 380 2.61 22.24 -34.36
N LYS A 381 2.09 22.61 -35.54
CA LYS A 381 1.17 21.78 -36.33
C LYS A 381 1.87 20.57 -36.95
N GLU A 382 3.13 20.72 -37.35
CA GLU A 382 3.95 19.63 -37.86
C GLU A 382 4.27 18.62 -36.75
N PHE A 383 4.59 19.09 -35.54
CA PHE A 383 4.76 18.25 -34.36
C PHE A 383 3.46 17.50 -33.97
N GLU A 384 2.31 18.16 -34.04
CA GLU A 384 1.00 17.51 -33.80
C GLU A 384 0.73 16.42 -34.85
N ARG A 385 1.00 16.69 -36.13
CA ARG A 385 0.86 15.69 -37.21
C ARG A 385 1.82 14.52 -37.03
N GLY A 386 3.07 14.78 -36.68
CA GLY A 386 4.06 13.74 -36.40
C GLY A 386 3.64 12.85 -35.23
N ARG A 387 3.07 13.44 -34.18
CA ARG A 387 2.56 12.69 -33.02
C ARG A 387 1.34 11.83 -33.38
N TRP A 388 0.38 12.36 -34.14
CA TRP A 388 -0.77 11.58 -34.61
C TRP A 388 -0.36 10.49 -35.61
N ALA A 389 0.62 10.76 -36.48
CA ALA A 389 1.17 9.76 -37.39
C ALA A 389 1.89 8.63 -36.63
N TRP A 390 2.64 8.97 -35.57
CA TRP A 390 3.28 7.98 -34.72
C TRP A 390 2.26 7.10 -33.98
N PHE A 391 1.21 7.70 -33.41
CA PHE A 391 0.13 6.93 -32.78
C PHE A 391 -0.61 6.02 -33.77
N ALA A 392 -0.86 6.50 -35.00
CA ALA A 392 -1.46 5.67 -36.04
C ALA A 392 -0.55 4.50 -36.44
N ALA A 393 0.75 4.74 -36.62
CA ALA A 393 1.72 3.70 -36.93
C ALA A 393 1.84 2.65 -35.81
N ALA A 394 1.87 3.08 -34.55
CA ALA A 394 1.90 2.18 -33.40
C ALA A 394 0.60 1.35 -33.28
N GLY A 395 -0.56 1.95 -33.54
CA GLY A 395 -1.84 1.25 -33.56
C GLY A 395 -1.91 0.19 -34.66
N VAL A 396 -1.47 0.52 -35.87
CA VAL A 396 -1.40 -0.44 -36.99
C VAL A 396 -0.42 -1.57 -36.66
N GLY A 397 0.75 -1.26 -36.11
CA GLY A 397 1.74 -2.26 -35.69
C GLY A 397 1.18 -3.24 -34.64
N MET A 398 0.40 -2.75 -33.67
CA MET A 398 -0.27 -3.59 -32.67
C MET A 398 -1.31 -4.52 -33.31
N VAL A 399 -2.12 -4.03 -34.25
CA VAL A 399 -3.12 -4.86 -34.97
C VAL A 399 -2.43 -5.91 -35.82
N VAL A 400 -1.36 -5.54 -36.55
CA VAL A 400 -0.56 -6.49 -37.34
C VAL A 400 0.06 -7.56 -36.44
N TYR A 401 0.61 -7.18 -35.28
CA TYR A 401 1.16 -8.13 -34.32
C TYR A 401 0.09 -9.10 -33.79
N LEU A 402 -1.10 -8.60 -33.42
CA LEU A 402 -2.19 -9.45 -32.92
C LEU A 402 -2.72 -10.44 -33.98
N LEU A 403 -2.71 -10.06 -35.25
CA LEU A 403 -3.06 -10.93 -36.38
C LEU A 403 -1.94 -11.94 -36.68
N ALA A 404 -0.68 -11.48 -36.73
CA ALA A 404 0.49 -12.31 -37.03
C ALA A 404 0.82 -13.30 -35.90
N SER A 405 0.57 -12.94 -34.64
CA SER A 405 0.79 -13.81 -33.48
C SER A 405 -0.28 -14.90 -33.33
N GLY A 406 -1.28 -14.95 -34.22
CA GLY A 406 -2.34 -15.96 -34.21
C GLY A 406 -3.30 -15.87 -33.02
N LEU A 407 -3.30 -14.76 -32.27
CA LEU A 407 -4.10 -14.59 -31.05
C LEU A 407 -5.58 -14.29 -31.37
N VAL A 408 -5.87 -13.83 -32.58
CA VAL A 408 -7.23 -13.55 -33.08
C VAL A 408 -7.40 -14.31 -34.41
N ARG A 409 -8.22 -15.37 -34.41
CA ARG A 409 -8.72 -15.97 -35.65
C ARG A 409 -9.92 -15.16 -36.13
N VAL A 410 -9.75 -14.45 -37.25
CA VAL A 410 -10.86 -13.82 -37.95
C VAL A 410 -11.55 -14.90 -38.79
N GLU A 411 -12.64 -15.45 -38.26
CA GLU A 411 -13.51 -16.37 -39.01
C GLU A 411 -14.44 -15.54 -39.89
N TYR A 412 -14.15 -15.52 -41.19
CA TYR A 412 -15.06 -14.95 -42.18
C TYR A 412 -16.22 -15.93 -42.36
N ALA A 413 -17.39 -15.61 -41.81
CA ALA A 413 -18.64 -16.24 -42.22
C ALA A 413 -19.01 -15.69 -43.60
N GLY A 414 -18.53 -16.37 -44.65
CA GLY A 414 -18.81 -16.08 -46.05
C GLY A 414 -19.39 -17.30 -46.74
N ASP A 415 -20.63 -17.15 -47.17
CA ASP A 415 -21.46 -18.05 -47.97
C ASP A 415 -20.81 -18.38 -49.33
N GLY A 416 -20.96 -19.63 -49.76
CA GLY A 416 -21.05 -20.09 -51.16
C GLY A 416 -19.91 -19.81 -52.17
N ASP A 417 -19.31 -20.93 -52.60
CA ASP A 417 -18.93 -21.29 -53.99
C ASP A 417 -17.46 -21.12 -54.47
N GLU A 418 -16.81 -22.30 -54.52
CA GLU A 418 -16.04 -22.95 -55.62
C GLU A 418 -15.17 -22.09 -56.57
N GLU A 419 -13.85 -22.36 -56.60
CA GLU A 419 -13.20 -23.21 -57.64
C GLU A 419 -11.66 -23.25 -57.48
N GLU A 420 -11.09 -24.35 -57.99
CA GLU A 420 -9.72 -24.85 -57.88
C GLU A 420 -8.66 -24.07 -58.70
N GLY A 421 -7.38 -24.29 -58.36
CA GLY A 421 -6.24 -23.91 -59.19
C GLY A 421 -4.89 -24.10 -58.50
N GLU A 422 -4.36 -25.33 -58.51
CA GLU A 422 -2.93 -25.61 -58.34
C GLU A 422 -2.11 -24.91 -59.43
N GLU A 423 -0.93 -24.40 -59.09
CA GLU A 423 0.30 -24.57 -59.86
C GLU A 423 1.47 -24.01 -59.03
N GLY A 424 2.43 -24.89 -58.73
CA GLY A 424 3.71 -24.53 -58.14
C GLY A 424 4.76 -24.43 -59.24
N GLU A 425 5.64 -23.44 -59.13
CA GLU A 425 6.91 -23.39 -59.86
C GLU A 425 8.00 -22.86 -58.93
N ASP A 426 8.96 -23.74 -58.65
CA ASP A 426 10.27 -23.46 -58.08
C ASP A 426 11.17 -22.86 -59.18
N GLU A 427 11.92 -21.81 -58.87
CA GLU A 427 13.15 -21.47 -59.60
C GLU A 427 14.28 -21.17 -58.59
N ASN A 428 15.31 -22.02 -58.66
CA ASN A 428 16.64 -21.86 -58.05
C ASN A 428 17.51 -20.93 -58.90
N GLU A 429 18.55 -20.37 -58.27
CA GLU A 429 19.91 -20.09 -58.79
C GLU A 429 20.58 -19.13 -57.77
N ASP A 430 21.86 -19.17 -57.41
CA ASP A 430 22.93 -20.16 -57.18
C ASP A 430 24.16 -19.31 -56.71
N GLU A 431 25.21 -19.97 -56.22
CA GLU A 431 26.62 -19.51 -56.03
C GLU A 431 26.94 -18.63 -54.79
N ASP A 432 28.04 -18.78 -54.03
CA ASP A 432 29.08 -19.81 -53.82
C ASP A 432 30.07 -19.27 -52.73
N GLU A 433 30.87 -20.19 -52.14
CA GLU A 433 32.21 -19.99 -51.49
C GLU A 433 32.33 -19.22 -50.13
N ASP A 434 33.07 -19.63 -49.09
CA ASP A 434 34.18 -20.58 -48.92
C ASP A 434 34.29 -21.16 -47.48
N GLU A 435 35.04 -22.27 -47.42
CA GLU A 435 35.49 -23.12 -46.30
C GLU A 435 36.41 -22.42 -45.27
N ASP A 436 36.45 -22.98 -44.06
CA ASP A 436 37.71 -23.38 -43.40
C ASP A 436 37.41 -24.30 -42.20
N GLU A 437 37.94 -25.52 -42.30
CA GLU A 437 37.97 -26.61 -41.32
C GLU A 437 39.00 -26.31 -40.22
N ASP A 438 38.81 -26.91 -39.03
CA ASP A 438 39.90 -27.54 -38.29
C ASP A 438 39.30 -28.50 -37.24
N GLU A 439 39.54 -29.78 -37.48
CA GLU A 439 39.35 -30.92 -36.59
C GLU A 439 40.42 -30.91 -35.49
N ASP A 440 40.09 -31.35 -34.27
CA ASP A 440 41.05 -32.17 -33.52
C ASP A 440 40.31 -33.14 -32.59
N GLU A 441 40.72 -34.40 -32.72
CA GLU A 441 40.25 -35.58 -32.01
C GLU A 441 40.89 -35.68 -30.61
N GLY A 442 40.23 -36.36 -29.69
CA GLY A 442 40.79 -36.64 -28.37
C GLY A 442 39.97 -37.63 -27.58
N GLU A 443 40.30 -38.91 -27.76
CA GLU A 443 39.68 -40.10 -27.20
C GLU A 443 39.69 -40.16 -25.65
N GLY A 444 38.61 -40.74 -25.12
CA GLY A 444 38.49 -41.71 -24.03
C GLY A 444 39.43 -41.71 -22.81
N GLU A 445 38.84 -41.78 -21.62
CA GLU A 445 39.00 -42.93 -20.70
C GLU A 445 38.02 -42.77 -19.52
N ASP A 446 37.10 -43.74 -19.42
CA ASP A 446 36.22 -43.96 -18.28
C ASP A 446 36.97 -44.79 -17.22
N GLU A 447 37.14 -44.26 -16.01
CA GLU A 447 37.45 -45.07 -14.82
C GLU A 447 36.40 -44.84 -13.74
N ASP A 448 35.59 -45.87 -13.54
CA ASP A 448 34.73 -46.11 -12.39
C ASP A 448 35.59 -46.25 -11.13
N ASP A 449 35.36 -45.43 -10.11
CA ASP A 449 35.68 -45.78 -8.73
C ASP A 449 34.51 -45.40 -7.80
N ASN A 450 33.82 -46.45 -7.39
CA ASN A 450 32.75 -46.50 -6.43
C ASN A 450 33.36 -46.78 -5.04
N GLU A 451 33.46 -45.79 -4.17
CA GLU A 451 33.73 -46.02 -2.74
C GLU A 451 32.62 -45.46 -1.85
N ASP A 452 31.91 -46.41 -1.27
CA ASP A 452 30.80 -46.36 -0.33
C ASP A 452 31.28 -45.89 1.06
N LEU A 453 30.85 -44.70 1.49
CA LEU A 453 31.11 -44.18 2.83
C LEU A 453 30.00 -44.63 3.80
N GLY A 454 30.23 -45.77 4.46
CA GLY A 454 29.48 -46.21 5.64
C GLY A 454 29.94 -45.51 6.93
N PRO A 455 29.04 -45.23 7.90
CA PRO A 455 29.32 -44.35 9.04
C PRO A 455 29.98 -45.06 10.23
N LEU A 456 30.88 -44.33 10.89
CA LEU A 456 31.44 -44.60 12.22
C LEU A 456 30.34 -44.65 13.29
N THR A 457 30.13 -45.83 13.89
CA THR A 457 29.45 -46.01 15.17
C THR A 457 30.47 -46.07 16.30
N GLY A 458 30.21 -45.34 17.39
CA GLY A 458 31.00 -45.40 18.62
C GLY A 458 30.49 -46.46 19.61
N LEU A 459 31.26 -46.54 20.71
CA LEU A 459 31.00 -47.19 22.01
C LEU A 459 31.05 -48.73 22.02
N VAL A 460 32.04 -49.30 22.74
CA VAL A 460 31.87 -49.88 24.08
C VAL A 460 33.27 -50.07 24.72
N ASP A 461 33.34 -49.73 26.00
CA ASP A 461 34.45 -49.89 26.94
C ASP A 461 34.83 -51.36 27.20
N GLU A 462 36.12 -51.68 27.27
CA GLU A 462 36.62 -52.87 27.97
C GLU A 462 37.80 -52.44 28.86
N ASP A 463 37.50 -52.34 30.17
CA ASP A 463 38.46 -52.54 31.24
C ASP A 463 38.90 -54.01 31.22
N GLU A 464 40.19 -54.30 31.07
CA GLU A 464 40.87 -55.40 31.79
C GLU A 464 42.41 -55.28 31.64
N GLU A 465 43.05 -55.18 32.81
CA GLU A 465 44.49 -55.26 33.18
C GLU A 465 45.50 -54.18 32.75
#